data_AF-A0A0X3RPS4-F1
#
_entry.id   AF-A0A0X3RPS4-F1
#
_cell.length_a   1.000
_cell.length_b   1.000
_cell.length_c   1.000
_cell.angle_alpha   90.00
_cell.angle_beta   90.00
_cell.angle_gamma   90.00
#
_symmetry.space_group_name_H-M   'P 1'
#
loop_
_entity.id
_entity.type
_entity.pdbx_description
1 polymer ?
#
loop_
_entity_poly.entity_id
_entity_poly.type
_entity_poly.pdbx_seq_one_letter_code
_entity_poly.pdbx_strand_id
1 'polypeptide(L)'
;MAHTFDDLVEMERVADQAQAQVAQLRDEYGPPSVKPWTEQQTEAYEEAWHAWRDRAAAVQAAITEYAKNEGQARNDVEADVKRQARHPELASA
;
A
#
# COMPACT_ATOMS: atom_id res chain seq x y z
N MET A 1 10.50 -15.47 7.78
CA MET A 1 11.56 -14.68 8.44
C MET A 1 10.84 -13.53 9.13
N ALA A 2 11.25 -13.12 10.32
CA ALA A 2 10.66 -11.91 10.92
C ALA A 2 11.03 -10.71 10.04
N HIS A 3 10.04 -9.93 9.63
CA HIS A 3 10.28 -8.66 8.94
C HIS A 3 10.97 -7.69 9.88
N THR A 4 11.91 -6.90 9.37
CA THR A 4 12.43 -5.73 10.08
C THR A 4 11.49 -4.54 9.90
N PHE A 5 11.67 -3.48 10.71
CA PHE A 5 10.90 -2.25 10.51
C PHE A 5 11.11 -1.65 9.11
N ASP A 6 12.35 -1.66 8.61
CA ASP A 6 12.67 -1.16 7.27
C ASP A 6 11.98 -1.97 6.17
N ASP A 7 11.87 -3.29 6.35
CA ASP A 7 11.08 -4.14 5.43
C ASP A 7 9.61 -3.70 5.40
N LEU A 8 9.01 -3.39 6.55
CA LEU A 8 7.63 -2.90 6.60
C LEU A 8 7.46 -1.57 5.87
N VAL A 9 8.43 -0.67 6.01
CA VAL A 9 8.44 0.64 5.32
C VAL A 9 8.53 0.44 3.80
N GLU A 10 9.42 -0.43 3.33
CA GLU A 10 9.51 -0.73 1.90
C GLU A 10 8.24 -1.40 1.37
N MET A 11 7.66 -2.35 2.12
CA MET A 11 6.40 -2.98 1.74
C MET A 11 5.25 -1.95 1.64
N GLU A 12 5.15 -1.01 2.57
CA GLU A 12 4.16 0.08 2.53
C GLU A 12 4.40 1.00 1.33
N ARG A 13 5.66 1.35 1.01
CA ARG A 13 5.98 2.15 -0.20
C ARG A 13 5.53 1.47 -1.48
N VAL A 14 5.74 0.16 -1.59
CA VAL A 14 5.29 -0.61 -2.76
C VAL A 14 3.75 -0.67 -2.82
N ALA A 15 3.07 -0.77 -1.67
CA ALA A 15 1.60 -0.70 -1.61
C ALA A 15 1.08 0.69 -2.01
N ASP A 16 1.71 1.77 -1.56
CA ASP A 16 1.38 3.16 -1.91
C ASP A 16 1.59 3.41 -3.42
N GLN A 17 2.66 2.89 -4.01
CA GLN A 17 2.89 2.97 -5.46
C GLN A 17 1.80 2.25 -6.26
N ALA A 18 1.41 1.05 -5.82
CA ALA A 18 0.31 0.31 -6.46
C ALA A 18 -1.02 1.05 -6.32
N GLN A 19 -1.29 1.69 -5.17
CA GLN A 19 -2.45 2.54 -4.98
C GLN A 19 -2.44 3.73 -5.93
N ALA A 20 -1.28 4.38 -6.10
CA ALA A 20 -1.11 5.51 -7.01
C ALA A 20 -1.39 5.11 -8.47
N GLN A 21 -0.99 3.91 -8.89
CA GLN A 21 -1.32 3.39 -10.21
C GLN A 21 -2.84 3.20 -10.40
N VAL A 22 -3.53 2.65 -9.40
CA VAL A 22 -5.01 2.53 -9.43
C VAL A 22 -5.68 3.89 -9.58
N ALA A 23 -5.19 4.89 -8.84
CA ALA A 23 -5.70 6.27 -8.94
C ALA A 23 -5.43 6.87 -10.32
N GLN A 24 -4.23 6.70 -10.88
CA GLN A 24 -3.89 7.17 -12.23
C GLN A 24 -4.81 6.57 -13.30
N LEU A 25 -5.07 5.26 -13.24
CA LEU A 25 -5.98 4.59 -14.18
C LEU A 25 -7.41 5.14 -14.04
N ARG A 26 -7.87 5.39 -12.81
CA ARG A 26 -9.19 6.00 -12.57
C ARG A 26 -9.28 7.41 -13.16
N ASP A 27 -8.23 8.21 -13.00
CA ASP A 27 -8.16 9.58 -13.53
C ASP A 27 -8.11 9.59 -15.06
N GLU A 28 -7.33 8.70 -15.67
CA GLU A 28 -7.18 8.59 -17.12
C GLU A 28 -8.46 8.11 -17.81
N TYR A 29 -9.11 7.08 -17.26
CA TYR A 29 -10.31 6.50 -17.86
C TYR A 29 -11.56 7.32 -17.56
N GLY A 30 -11.50 8.18 -16.52
CA GLY A 30 -12.62 8.98 -16.06
C GLY A 30 -13.73 8.17 -15.38
N PRO A 31 -14.78 8.84 -14.90
CA PRO A 31 -15.88 8.16 -14.21
C PRO A 31 -16.66 7.25 -15.18
N PRO A 32 -16.80 5.94 -14.88
CA PRO A 32 -17.50 4.99 -15.75
C PRO A 32 -19.00 5.32 -15.92
N SER A 33 -19.56 6.13 -15.02
CA SER A 33 -20.93 6.65 -15.14
C SER A 33 -21.12 7.70 -16.25
N VAL A 34 -20.04 8.33 -16.71
CA VAL A 34 -20.06 9.32 -17.81
C VAL A 34 -19.69 8.64 -19.13
N LYS A 35 -18.70 7.75 -19.10
CA LYS A 35 -18.27 6.97 -20.26
C LYS A 35 -17.97 5.54 -19.81
N PRO A 36 -18.72 4.53 -20.29
CA PRO A 36 -18.38 3.14 -20.02
C PRO A 36 -16.94 2.85 -20.46
N TRP A 37 -16.20 2.16 -19.59
CA TRP A 37 -14.85 1.71 -19.91
C TRP A 37 -14.89 0.57 -20.92
N THR A 38 -13.83 0.43 -21.71
CA THR A 38 -13.65 -0.77 -22.54
C THR A 38 -13.35 -1.98 -21.65
N GLU A 39 -13.50 -3.18 -22.20
CA GLU A 39 -13.10 -4.43 -21.51
C GLU A 39 -11.62 -4.37 -21.09
N GLN A 40 -10.73 -3.94 -22.00
CA GLN A 40 -9.31 -3.79 -21.71
C GLN A 40 -9.01 -2.77 -20.60
N GLN A 41 -9.73 -1.64 -20.55
CA GLN A 41 -9.58 -0.66 -19.47
C GLN A 41 -10.07 -1.21 -18.13
N THR A 42 -11.15 -1.99 -18.16
CA THR A 42 -11.71 -2.65 -16.99
C THR A 42 -10.73 -3.68 -16.44
N GLU A 43 -10.21 -4.55 -17.29
CA GLU A 43 -9.19 -5.55 -16.94
C GLU A 43 -7.94 -4.90 -16.35
N ALA A 44 -7.37 -3.88 -17.01
CA ALA A 44 -6.19 -3.17 -16.50
C ALA A 44 -6.41 -2.53 -15.12
N TYR A 45 -7.60 -1.95 -14.89
CA TYR A 45 -7.95 -1.39 -13.59
C TYR A 45 -8.11 -2.48 -12.52
N GLU A 46 -8.79 -3.58 -12.85
CA GLU A 46 -9.02 -4.70 -11.93
C GLU A 46 -7.70 -5.36 -11.54
N GLU A 47 -6.81 -5.61 -12.48
CA GLU A 47 -5.46 -6.13 -12.22
C GLU A 47 -4.67 -5.22 -11.27
N ALA A 48 -4.63 -3.91 -11.56
CA ALA A 48 -3.96 -2.95 -10.69
C ALA A 48 -4.59 -2.91 -9.29
N TRP A 49 -5.92 -2.96 -9.21
CA TRP A 49 -6.66 -2.97 -7.94
C TRP A 49 -6.39 -4.22 -7.11
N HIS A 50 -6.41 -5.40 -7.74
CA HIS A 50 -6.07 -6.67 -7.10
C HIS A 50 -4.63 -6.65 -6.59
N ALA A 51 -3.70 -6.20 -7.44
CA ALA A 51 -2.30 -6.14 -7.09
C ALA A 51 -2.02 -5.15 -5.94
N TRP A 52 -2.77 -4.04 -5.84
CA TRP A 52 -2.73 -3.15 -4.68
C TRP A 52 -3.31 -3.82 -3.42
N ARG A 53 -4.47 -4.47 -3.54
CA ARG A 53 -5.14 -5.14 -2.41
C ARG A 53 -4.28 -6.24 -1.80
N ASP A 54 -3.59 -7.02 -2.62
CA ASP A 54 -2.70 -8.09 -2.17
C ASP A 54 -1.49 -7.52 -1.40
N ARG A 55 -0.88 -6.45 -1.92
CA ARG A 55 0.23 -5.75 -1.24
C ARG A 55 -0.21 -5.15 0.09
N ALA A 56 -1.36 -4.48 0.11
CA ALA A 56 -1.92 -3.91 1.34
C ALA A 56 -2.20 -5.01 2.38
N ALA A 57 -2.72 -6.17 1.95
CA ALA A 57 -2.93 -7.31 2.85
C ALA A 57 -1.61 -7.86 3.40
N ALA A 58 -0.57 -7.97 2.56
CA ALA A 58 0.76 -8.40 2.98
C ALA A 58 1.39 -7.46 4.00
N VAL A 59 1.32 -6.14 3.79
CA VAL A 59 1.80 -5.13 4.76
C VAL A 59 1.09 -5.30 6.10
N GLN A 60 -0.23 -5.43 6.10
CA GLN A 60 -1.02 -5.56 7.33
C GLN A 60 -0.68 -6.84 8.11
N ALA A 61 -0.44 -7.95 7.40
CA ALA A 61 0.02 -9.19 8.01
C ALA A 61 1.41 -9.03 8.63
N ALA A 62 2.35 -8.42 7.91
CA ALA A 62 3.71 -8.20 8.37
C ALA A 62 3.79 -7.26 9.58
N ILE A 63 3.03 -6.16 9.59
CA ILE A 63 2.91 -5.26 10.75
C ILE A 63 2.36 -6.00 11.97
N THR A 64 1.36 -6.87 11.77
CA THR A 64 0.75 -7.64 12.86
C THR A 64 1.76 -8.62 13.47
N GLU A 65 2.54 -9.31 12.63
CA GLU A 65 3.60 -10.21 13.09
C GLU A 65 4.73 -9.45 13.79
N TYR A 66 5.21 -8.36 13.20
CA TYR A 66 6.26 -7.51 13.78
C TYR A 66 5.85 -6.97 15.14
N ALA A 67 4.67 -6.34 15.25
CA ALA A 67 4.19 -5.75 16.50
C ALA A 67 4.07 -6.80 17.61
N LYS A 68 3.61 -8.02 17.28
CA LYS A 68 3.55 -9.13 18.22
C LYS A 68 4.94 -9.55 18.69
N ASN A 69 5.92 -9.63 17.79
CA ASN A 69 7.29 -10.04 18.11
C ASN A 69 8.03 -8.99 18.96
N GLU A 70 7.82 -7.70 18.67
CA GLU A 70 8.43 -6.57 19.40
C GLU A 70 7.67 -6.19 20.68
N GLY A 71 6.51 -6.80 20.93
CA GLY A 71 5.65 -6.46 22.08
C GLY A 71 5.05 -5.05 22.01
N GLN A 72 4.93 -4.49 20.80
CA GLN A 72 4.40 -3.15 20.53
C GLN A 72 2.92 -3.19 20.15
N ALA A 73 2.22 -2.07 20.31
CA ALA A 73 0.85 -1.96 19.81
C ALA A 73 0.86 -1.90 18.28
N ARG A 74 0.07 -2.78 17.62
CA ARG A 74 -0.05 -2.85 16.16
C ARG A 74 -0.32 -1.49 15.50
N ASN A 75 -1.20 -0.68 16.11
CA ASN A 75 -1.60 0.61 15.57
C ASN A 75 -0.45 1.65 15.61
N ASP A 76 0.42 1.57 16.62
CA ASP A 76 1.57 2.47 16.75
C ASP A 76 2.61 2.14 15.68
N VAL A 77 2.92 0.84 15.51
CA VAL A 77 3.80 0.35 14.45
C VAL A 77 3.26 0.75 13.06
N GLU A 78 1.96 0.56 12.82
CA GLU A 78 1.34 0.96 11.55
C GLU A 78 1.47 2.46 11.28
N ALA A 79 1.28 3.29 12.30
CA ALA A 79 1.42 4.74 12.18
C ALA A 79 2.89 5.15 11.91
N ASP A 80 3.86 4.51 12.56
CA ASP A 80 5.29 4.75 12.34
C ASP A 80 5.71 4.35 10.92
N VAL A 81 5.30 3.16 10.46
CA VAL A 81 5.56 2.66 9.10
C VAL A 81 4.99 3.63 8.07
N LYS A 82 3.72 4.03 8.22
CA LYS A 82 3.06 5.00 7.31
C LYS A 82 3.72 6.37 7.30
N ARG A 83 4.27 6.81 8.44
CA ARG A 83 4.98 8.09 8.54
C ARG A 83 6.31 8.01 7.78
N GLN A 84 7.09 6.95 8.01
CA GLN A 84 8.41 6.75 7.41
C GLN A 84 8.32 6.45 5.90
N ALA A 85 7.27 5.76 5.45
CA ALA A 85 7.00 5.51 4.04
C ALA A 85 6.78 6.81 3.26
N ARG A 86 6.04 7.77 3.84
CA ARG A 86 5.73 9.09 3.25
C ARG A 86 6.87 10.11 3.38
N HIS A 87 7.64 10.04 4.48
CA HIS A 87 8.68 11.01 4.81
C HIS A 87 9.94 10.30 5.29
N PRO A 88 10.85 9.89 4.36
CA PRO A 88 12.05 9.16 4.72
C PRO A 88 13.01 9.92 5.65
N GLU A 89 12.94 11.25 5.75
CA GLU A 89 13.99 12.08 6.38
C GLU A 89 13.70 12.58 7.81
N LEU A 90 12.57 12.26 8.44
CA LEU A 90 12.26 12.78 9.80
C LEU A 90 12.76 11.91 10.96
N ALA A 91 13.43 10.78 10.69
CA ALA A 91 13.98 9.88 11.72
C ALA A 91 15.42 10.23 12.14
N SER A 92 15.98 11.34 11.67
CA SER A 92 17.34 11.80 12.05
C SER A 92 17.38 13.33 12.19
N ALA A 93 16.79 13.84 13.28
CA ALA A 93 17.00 15.20 13.76
C ALA A 93 16.95 15.23 15.29
#